data_AF-A0A421B3Y3-F1
#
_entry.id   AF-A0A421B3Y3-F1
#
_cell.length_a   1.000
_cell.length_b   1.000
_cell.length_c   1.000
_cell.angle_alpha   90.00
_cell.angle_beta   90.00
_cell.angle_gamma   90.00
#
_symmetry.space_group_name_H-M   'P 1'
#
loop_
_entity.id
_entity.type
_entity.pdbx_description
1 polymer ?
#
loop_
_entity_poly.entity_id
_entity_poly.type
_entity_poly.pdbx_seq_one_letter_code
_entity_poly.pdbx_strand_id
1 'polypeptide(L)'
;MMRRYRWHAAVLLLVLVLASAVVIVLPGPAPAPSPPTGVPRVLVAMGDSTISGEAAGDYEPGTDGTDGDWCHRSRAASIHHTGLRGIDETINLACSGAPSAQVGLGSTEQYTEGSQAARLGSLARQKRVVAIQVAVGANDDPSFSHVLDSCVQAWLDQSKQSCSDSVGGEWQQRVDRMVPKVVRALADIRSVMTDAGYQPTDYHLVLQSYAAPISPDVRQGLRNLNGCPFREADLRWVRAEAVPKITDGVRQAARESGARLLDVSRAGVGREACSRDDATQEWFSRLSVRWNDLGDDDRASHALQESFHPNAAGHAQLGRCFGEFLVTDSRAAACLPGADGDLHPATTIGP
;
A
#
# COMPACT_ATOMS: atom_id res chain seq x y z
N MET A 1 -11.64 -88.62 -14.76
CA MET A 1 -11.13 -87.36 -15.36
C MET A 1 -11.64 -86.08 -14.68
N MET A 2 -12.76 -86.08 -13.95
CA MET A 2 -13.38 -84.86 -13.36
C MET A 2 -12.75 -84.33 -12.04
N ARG A 3 -11.88 -85.10 -11.36
CA ARG A 3 -11.35 -84.72 -10.03
C ARG A 3 -10.16 -83.75 -10.08
N ARG A 4 -9.41 -83.71 -11.19
CA ARG A 4 -8.26 -82.79 -11.38
C ARG A 4 -8.69 -81.34 -11.68
N TYR A 5 -9.81 -81.14 -12.38
CA TYR A 5 -10.32 -79.81 -12.72
C TYR A 5 -10.83 -78.99 -11.51
N ARG A 6 -11.34 -79.67 -10.47
CA ARG A 6 -11.87 -78.99 -9.26
C ARG A 6 -10.77 -78.37 -8.39
N TRP A 7 -9.57 -78.95 -8.41
CA TRP A 7 -8.41 -78.44 -7.67
C TRP A 7 -7.83 -77.18 -8.32
N HIS A 8 -7.72 -77.15 -9.65
CA HIS A 8 -7.27 -75.96 -10.37
C HIS A 8 -8.24 -74.79 -10.23
N ALA A 9 -9.56 -75.06 -10.23
CA ALA A 9 -10.58 -74.03 -10.00
C ALA A 9 -10.52 -73.45 -8.59
N ALA A 10 -10.30 -74.28 -7.57
CA ALA A 10 -10.18 -73.83 -6.18
C ALA A 10 -8.91 -73.00 -5.94
N VAL A 11 -7.78 -73.39 -6.55
CA VAL A 11 -6.53 -72.61 -6.47
C VAL A 11 -6.67 -71.28 -7.21
N LEU A 12 -7.31 -71.25 -8.38
CA LEU A 12 -7.57 -70.00 -9.10
C LEU A 12 -8.47 -69.03 -8.31
N LEU A 13 -9.52 -69.56 -7.67
CA LEU A 13 -10.38 -68.78 -6.78
C LEU A 13 -9.62 -68.25 -5.56
N LEU A 14 -8.74 -69.05 -4.96
CA LEU A 14 -7.92 -68.61 -3.83
C LEU A 14 -6.93 -67.52 -4.24
N VAL A 15 -6.31 -67.64 -5.41
CA VAL A 15 -5.39 -66.62 -5.97
C VAL A 15 -6.15 -65.33 -6.31
N LEU A 16 -7.37 -65.42 -6.87
CA LEU A 16 -8.21 -64.25 -7.14
C LEU A 16 -8.70 -63.55 -5.85
N VAL A 17 -9.03 -64.32 -4.81
CA VAL A 17 -9.39 -63.79 -3.48
C VAL A 17 -8.17 -63.16 -2.78
N LEU A 18 -6.98 -63.76 -2.89
CA LEU A 18 -5.74 -63.20 -2.35
C LEU A 18 -5.26 -61.97 -3.14
N ALA A 19 -5.46 -61.94 -4.46
CA ALA A 19 -5.13 -60.79 -5.31
C ALA A 19 -6.11 -59.62 -5.11
N SER A 20 -7.37 -59.89 -4.74
CA SER A 20 -8.35 -58.85 -4.39
C SER A 20 -8.21 -58.30 -2.97
N ALA A 21 -7.44 -58.97 -2.09
CA ALA A 21 -7.16 -58.52 -0.73
C ALA A 21 -5.95 -57.57 -0.62
N VAL A 22 -5.29 -57.23 -1.74
CA VAL A 22 -4.28 -56.16 -1.76
C VAL A 22 -5.00 -54.82 -1.81
N VAL A 23 -5.43 -54.34 -0.64
CA VAL A 23 -5.84 -52.95 -0.47
C VAL A 23 -4.58 -52.11 -0.62
N ILE A 24 -4.38 -51.55 -1.81
CA ILE A 24 -3.39 -50.50 -2.03
C ILE A 24 -3.90 -49.30 -1.22
N VAL A 25 -3.37 -49.12 -0.01
CA VAL A 25 -3.52 -47.88 0.74
C VAL A 25 -2.67 -46.85 0.01
N LEU A 26 -3.24 -46.24 -1.02
CA LEU A 26 -2.66 -45.06 -1.63
C LEU A 26 -2.60 -44.00 -0.52
N PRO A 27 -1.43 -43.42 -0.21
CA PRO A 27 -1.39 -42.27 0.66
C PRO A 27 -2.37 -41.23 0.09
N GLY A 28 -3.31 -40.77 0.93
CA GLY A 28 -4.22 -39.71 0.55
C GLY A 28 -3.41 -38.49 0.06
N PRO A 29 -3.99 -37.64 -0.81
CA PRO A 29 -3.30 -36.42 -1.23
C PRO A 29 -2.82 -35.68 0.02
N ALA A 30 -1.56 -35.22 -0.01
CA ALA A 30 -1.01 -34.43 1.08
C ALA A 30 -1.98 -33.27 1.38
N PRO A 31 -2.22 -32.93 2.67
CA PRO A 31 -3.07 -31.81 3.00
C PRO A 31 -2.59 -30.58 2.24
N ALA A 32 -3.53 -29.82 1.68
CA ALA A 32 -3.20 -28.58 0.99
C ALA A 32 -2.32 -27.71 1.91
N PRO A 33 -1.31 -27.02 1.37
CA PRO A 33 -0.54 -26.05 2.14
C PRO A 33 -1.51 -25.13 2.86
N SER A 34 -1.30 -24.94 4.17
CA SER A 34 -2.11 -24.07 5.01
C SER A 34 -1.20 -23.01 5.64
N PRO A 35 -1.73 -21.83 6.00
CA PRO A 35 -0.93 -20.81 6.65
C PRO A 35 -0.28 -21.33 7.93
N PRO A 36 0.94 -20.90 8.26
CA PRO A 36 1.59 -21.28 9.51
C PRO A 36 0.70 -20.98 10.73
N THR A 37 0.64 -21.92 11.67
CA THR A 37 -0.10 -21.78 12.93
C THR A 37 0.86 -21.80 14.12
N GLY A 38 0.47 -21.20 15.25
CA GLY A 38 1.35 -21.11 16.44
C GLY A 38 2.58 -20.21 16.26
N VAL A 39 2.61 -19.40 15.20
CA VAL A 39 3.65 -18.40 14.92
C VAL A 39 3.10 -16.99 15.10
N PRO A 40 3.97 -15.95 15.21
CA PRO A 40 3.52 -14.56 15.33
C PRO A 40 2.55 -14.14 14.22
N ARG A 41 1.47 -13.48 14.62
CA ARG A 41 0.45 -12.88 13.76
C ARG A 41 0.86 -11.47 13.40
N VAL A 42 0.84 -11.15 12.10
CA VAL A 42 1.41 -9.91 11.60
C VAL A 42 0.51 -9.12 10.67
N LEU A 43 0.63 -7.80 10.73
CA LEU A 43 0.14 -6.87 9.71
C LEU A 43 1.30 -6.43 8.85
N VAL A 44 1.09 -6.31 7.54
CA VAL A 44 2.13 -5.94 6.59
C VAL A 44 1.70 -4.71 5.80
N ALA A 45 2.55 -3.69 5.75
CA ALA A 45 2.44 -2.59 4.81
C ALA A 45 3.32 -2.86 3.58
N MET A 46 2.80 -2.54 2.41
CA MET A 46 3.49 -2.60 1.11
C MET A 46 3.09 -1.38 0.31
N GLY A 47 3.96 -0.89 -0.57
CA GLY A 47 3.65 0.27 -1.39
C GLY A 47 4.74 1.31 -1.43
N ASP A 48 4.31 2.55 -1.60
CA ASP A 48 5.14 3.72 -1.78
C ASP A 48 5.36 4.56 -0.50
N SER A 49 5.80 5.81 -0.69
CA SER A 49 6.14 6.77 0.35
C SER A 49 5.01 7.05 1.34
N THR A 50 3.76 7.00 0.88
CA THR A 50 2.58 7.33 1.70
C THR A 50 2.25 6.28 2.75
N ILE A 51 2.87 5.10 2.63
CA ILE A 51 2.75 4.02 3.62
C ILE A 51 4.11 3.57 4.17
N SER A 52 5.23 3.88 3.50
CA SER A 52 6.57 3.69 4.07
C SER A 52 6.78 4.55 5.32
N GLY A 53 6.19 5.74 5.36
CA GLY A 53 6.37 6.68 6.46
C GLY A 53 7.24 7.88 6.14
N GLU A 54 7.41 8.19 4.85
CA GLU A 54 8.03 9.43 4.38
C GLU A 54 7.47 10.64 5.15
N ALA A 55 8.35 11.51 5.65
CA ALA A 55 8.04 12.68 6.50
C ALA A 55 7.50 12.38 7.92
N ALA A 56 7.43 11.12 8.33
CA ALA A 56 7.08 10.76 9.70
C ALA A 56 8.31 10.71 10.64
N GLY A 57 9.53 10.80 10.11
CA GLY A 57 10.78 10.72 10.87
C GLY A 57 11.04 9.34 11.45
N ASP A 58 11.96 9.20 12.41
CA ASP A 58 12.33 7.92 13.06
C ASP A 58 12.46 6.75 12.08
N TYR A 59 13.25 6.95 11.04
CA TYR A 59 13.47 5.95 10.00
C TYR A 59 14.24 4.75 10.53
N GLU A 60 13.91 3.57 10.01
CA GLU A 60 14.67 2.36 10.22
C GLU A 60 16.13 2.58 9.76
N PRO A 61 17.14 2.16 10.56
CA PRO A 61 18.54 2.27 10.18
C PRO A 61 18.77 1.67 8.79
N GLY A 62 19.53 2.39 7.96
CA GLY A 62 19.74 2.01 6.57
C GLY A 62 18.84 2.78 5.59
N THR A 63 17.60 3.09 5.97
CA THR A 63 16.58 3.52 4.99
C THR A 63 16.50 5.04 4.73
N ASP A 64 17.38 5.82 5.36
CA ASP A 64 17.54 7.29 5.19
C ASP A 64 18.85 7.62 4.43
N GLY A 65 18.98 7.05 3.25
CA GLY A 65 20.06 7.27 2.29
C GLY A 65 21.37 6.55 2.59
N THR A 66 21.41 5.68 3.59
CA THR A 66 22.63 4.88 3.85
C THR A 66 22.79 3.85 2.74
N ASP A 67 23.98 3.80 2.14
CA ASP A 67 24.28 2.93 0.98
C ASP A 67 23.28 3.09 -0.19
N GLY A 68 22.66 4.26 -0.31
CA GLY A 68 21.69 4.59 -1.35
C GLY A 68 20.26 4.09 -1.11
N ASP A 69 19.94 3.51 0.05
CA ASP A 69 18.57 3.14 0.42
C ASP A 69 17.80 4.33 0.97
N TRP A 70 16.87 4.86 0.18
CA TRP A 70 15.97 5.97 0.55
C TRP A 70 14.51 5.51 0.69
N CYS A 71 14.30 4.25 1.07
CA CYS A 71 12.95 3.73 1.25
C CYS A 71 12.16 4.45 2.34
N HIS A 72 12.83 5.16 3.26
CA HIS A 72 12.21 5.95 4.33
C HIS A 72 11.11 5.17 5.05
N ARG A 73 11.49 4.03 5.63
CA ARG A 73 10.59 3.24 6.46
C ARG A 73 10.57 3.80 7.86
N SER A 74 9.52 4.52 8.21
CA SER A 74 9.37 5.12 9.53
C SER A 74 8.79 4.14 10.55
N ARG A 75 9.29 4.18 11.78
CA ARG A 75 8.63 3.53 12.93
C ARG A 75 7.30 4.17 13.32
N ALA A 76 7.03 5.39 12.83
CA ALA A 76 5.77 6.10 12.97
C ALA A 76 4.83 5.89 11.76
N ALA A 77 5.16 4.96 10.83
CA ALA A 77 4.28 4.65 9.70
C ALA A 77 2.93 4.08 10.18
N SER A 78 1.88 4.25 9.35
CA SER A 78 0.48 3.97 9.72
C SER A 78 0.24 2.52 10.14
N ILE A 79 0.99 1.57 9.58
CA ILE A 79 0.90 0.15 9.94
C ILE A 79 1.22 -0.14 11.42
N HIS A 80 1.97 0.74 12.07
CA HIS A 80 2.35 0.64 13.49
C HIS A 80 1.30 1.25 14.43
N HIS A 81 0.27 1.92 13.90
CA HIS A 81 -0.72 2.68 14.65
C HIS A 81 -2.15 2.13 14.52
N THR A 82 -2.31 0.83 14.27
CA THR A 82 -3.64 0.24 13.99
C THR A 82 -4.51 0.01 15.22
N GLY A 83 -3.92 -0.11 16.41
CA GLY A 83 -4.66 -0.46 17.63
C GLY A 83 -5.33 -1.84 17.60
N LEU A 84 -5.08 -2.65 16.56
CA LEU A 84 -5.68 -3.97 16.40
C LEU A 84 -5.10 -4.95 17.43
N ARG A 85 -5.98 -5.59 18.20
CA ARG A 85 -5.58 -6.57 19.22
C ARG A 85 -5.29 -7.94 18.59
N GLY A 86 -4.46 -8.74 19.27
CA GLY A 86 -4.13 -10.09 18.80
C GLY A 86 -3.22 -10.10 17.56
N ILE A 87 -2.43 -9.06 17.42
CA ILE A 87 -1.33 -8.93 16.46
C ILE A 87 -0.05 -8.86 17.29
N ASP A 88 0.92 -9.69 16.95
CA ASP A 88 2.20 -9.78 17.65
C ASP A 88 3.20 -8.79 17.07
N GLU A 89 3.16 -8.56 15.75
CA GLU A 89 4.09 -7.64 15.07
C GLU A 89 3.44 -6.92 13.88
N THR A 90 4.02 -5.78 13.52
CA THR A 90 3.64 -4.97 12.36
C THR A 90 4.89 -4.75 11.52
N ILE A 91 4.81 -4.98 10.21
CA ILE A 91 5.98 -5.06 9.34
C ILE A 91 5.77 -4.12 8.15
N ASN A 92 6.77 -3.30 7.87
CA ASN A 92 6.75 -2.37 6.76
C ASN A 92 7.70 -2.85 5.66
N LEU A 93 7.14 -3.24 4.51
CA LEU A 93 7.91 -3.60 3.31
C LEU A 93 7.87 -2.48 2.26
N ALA A 94 7.17 -1.39 2.54
CA ALA A 94 7.02 -0.29 1.61
C ALA A 94 8.34 0.47 1.44
N CYS A 95 8.42 1.20 0.35
CA CYS A 95 9.61 1.94 -0.03
C CYS A 95 9.20 3.21 -0.75
N SER A 96 9.73 4.36 -0.32
CA SER A 96 9.46 5.65 -0.96
C SER A 96 9.75 5.60 -2.46
N GLY A 97 8.88 6.23 -3.26
CA GLY A 97 8.97 6.24 -4.72
C GLY A 97 8.64 4.92 -5.44
N ALA A 98 8.31 3.83 -4.72
CA ALA A 98 8.06 2.54 -5.35
C ALA A 98 6.93 2.58 -6.40
N PRO A 99 7.18 2.12 -7.65
CA PRO A 99 6.13 1.91 -8.64
C PRO A 99 5.43 0.56 -8.43
N SER A 100 4.29 0.34 -9.10
CA SER A 100 3.57 -0.95 -9.05
C SER A 100 4.44 -2.14 -9.46
N ALA A 101 5.40 -1.93 -10.37
CA ALA A 101 6.32 -2.96 -10.83
C ALA A 101 7.29 -3.46 -9.75
N GLN A 102 7.65 -2.63 -8.77
CA GLN A 102 8.49 -3.04 -7.63
C GLN A 102 7.65 -3.63 -6.48
N VAL A 103 6.40 -3.18 -6.32
CA VAL A 103 5.47 -3.78 -5.36
C VAL A 103 5.11 -5.22 -5.77
N GLY A 104 4.86 -5.44 -7.06
CA GLY A 104 4.58 -6.76 -7.65
C GLY A 104 5.82 -7.66 -7.77
N LEU A 105 5.67 -8.80 -8.45
CA LEU A 105 6.77 -9.70 -8.77
C LEU A 105 7.52 -9.21 -10.01
N GLY A 106 8.86 -9.26 -9.97
CA GLY A 106 9.68 -8.83 -11.08
C GLY A 106 11.11 -8.51 -10.66
N SER A 107 11.84 -7.86 -11.58
CA SER A 107 13.22 -7.41 -11.37
C SER A 107 13.36 -5.90 -11.19
N THR A 108 12.24 -5.17 -11.05
CA THR A 108 12.28 -3.74 -10.76
C THR A 108 12.80 -3.55 -9.34
N GLU A 109 13.86 -2.78 -9.21
CA GLU A 109 14.41 -2.34 -7.94
C GLU A 109 13.95 -0.91 -7.67
N GLN A 110 13.75 -0.59 -6.39
CA GLN A 110 13.57 0.76 -5.88
C GLN A 110 14.69 0.98 -4.87
N TYR A 111 15.58 1.92 -5.19
CA TYR A 111 16.86 2.07 -4.50
C TYR A 111 17.65 0.75 -4.51
N THR A 112 17.90 0.18 -3.34
CA THR A 112 18.65 -1.06 -3.16
C THR A 112 17.75 -2.29 -3.00
N GLU A 113 16.42 -2.12 -3.11
CA GLU A 113 15.46 -3.17 -2.78
C GLU A 113 14.67 -3.67 -4.00
N GLY A 114 14.67 -5.00 -4.18
CA GLY A 114 13.83 -5.69 -5.16
C GLY A 114 12.37 -5.86 -4.74
N SER A 115 11.68 -6.79 -5.39
CA SER A 115 10.23 -7.03 -5.24
C SER A 115 9.72 -7.12 -3.79
N GLN A 116 8.74 -6.28 -3.43
CA GLN A 116 8.05 -6.37 -2.15
C GLN A 116 7.21 -7.65 -2.04
N ALA A 117 6.54 -8.07 -3.11
CA ALA A 117 5.78 -9.33 -3.15
C ALA A 117 6.67 -10.55 -2.86
N ALA A 118 7.89 -10.59 -3.38
CA ALA A 118 8.83 -11.67 -3.09
C ALA A 118 9.22 -11.72 -1.60
N ARG A 119 9.43 -10.56 -0.97
CA ARG A 119 9.69 -10.44 0.48
C ARG A 119 8.48 -10.87 1.30
N LEU A 120 7.28 -10.46 0.90
CA LEU A 120 6.02 -10.91 1.51
C LEU A 120 5.89 -12.44 1.45
N GLY A 121 6.16 -13.07 0.31
CA GLY A 121 6.07 -14.52 0.17
C GLY A 121 7.02 -15.26 1.14
N SER A 122 8.24 -14.74 1.32
CA SER A 122 9.19 -15.27 2.31
C SER A 122 8.73 -15.09 3.75
N LEU A 123 8.09 -13.95 4.04
CA LEU A 123 7.50 -13.65 5.34
C LEU A 123 6.29 -14.54 5.66
N ALA A 124 5.40 -14.72 4.69
CA ALA A 124 4.15 -15.46 4.85
C ALA A 124 4.36 -16.95 5.16
N ARG A 125 5.51 -17.51 4.77
CA ARG A 125 5.94 -18.87 5.13
C ARG A 125 6.40 -19.01 6.59
N GLN A 126 6.71 -17.91 7.26
CA GLN A 126 7.29 -17.89 8.61
C GLN A 126 6.35 -17.29 9.66
N LYS A 127 5.50 -16.36 9.25
CA LYS A 127 4.57 -15.61 10.11
C LYS A 127 3.14 -15.74 9.60
N ARG A 128 2.17 -15.60 10.49
CA ARG A 128 0.75 -15.61 10.12
C ARG A 128 0.32 -14.21 9.70
N VAL A 129 0.32 -13.94 8.39
CA VAL A 129 -0.14 -12.65 7.85
C VAL A 129 -1.66 -12.53 8.03
N VAL A 130 -2.12 -11.50 8.75
CA VAL A 130 -3.53 -11.24 9.05
C VAL A 130 -4.10 -10.21 8.09
N ALA A 131 -3.33 -9.18 7.75
CA ALA A 131 -3.71 -8.19 6.75
C ALA A 131 -2.48 -7.64 6.02
N ILE A 132 -2.73 -7.20 4.79
CA ILE A 132 -1.77 -6.51 3.92
C ILE A 132 -2.43 -5.19 3.50
N GLN A 133 -1.83 -4.07 3.91
CA GLN A 133 -2.20 -2.73 3.48
C GLN A 133 -1.28 -2.33 2.33
N VAL A 134 -1.87 -1.92 1.20
CA VAL A 134 -1.15 -1.55 -0.02
C VAL A 134 -1.47 -0.11 -0.39
N ALA A 135 -0.47 0.74 -0.61
CA ALA A 135 -0.63 2.05 -1.24
C ALA A 135 0.33 2.16 -2.44
N VAL A 136 -0.21 2.09 -3.66
CA VAL A 136 0.62 2.11 -4.88
C VAL A 136 -0.17 2.65 -6.07
N GLY A 137 0.53 3.24 -7.04
CA GLY A 137 -0.06 3.81 -8.25
C GLY A 137 0.36 5.25 -8.55
N ALA A 138 0.54 6.10 -7.54
CA ALA A 138 0.86 7.51 -7.76
C ALA A 138 2.22 7.72 -8.44
N ASN A 139 3.18 6.80 -8.23
CA ASN A 139 4.50 6.80 -8.85
C ASN A 139 4.56 6.10 -10.22
N ASP A 140 3.45 5.52 -10.69
CA ASP A 140 3.38 5.01 -12.07
C ASP A 140 3.16 6.17 -13.05
N ASP A 141 2.25 6.03 -14.02
CA ASP A 141 1.94 7.06 -15.01
C ASP A 141 1.48 8.43 -14.45
N PRO A 142 0.76 8.51 -13.30
CA PRO A 142 0.40 9.80 -12.71
C PRO A 142 1.64 10.62 -12.37
N SER A 143 2.72 9.96 -11.93
CA SER A 143 3.99 10.61 -11.61
C SER A 143 3.80 11.80 -10.66
N PHE A 144 3.04 11.56 -9.58
CA PHE A 144 2.45 12.64 -8.77
C PHE A 144 3.51 13.57 -8.13
N SER A 145 4.66 13.05 -7.74
CA SER A 145 5.81 13.84 -7.26
C SER A 145 6.27 14.86 -8.31
N HIS A 146 6.48 14.44 -9.55
CA HIS A 146 6.86 15.32 -10.65
C HIS A 146 5.78 16.36 -10.99
N VAL A 147 4.51 16.04 -10.77
CA VAL A 147 3.41 17.02 -10.89
C VAL A 147 3.52 18.07 -9.80
N LEU A 148 3.73 17.68 -8.54
CA LEU A 148 3.95 18.64 -7.43
C LEU A 148 5.17 19.52 -7.68
N ASP A 149 6.28 18.95 -8.16
CA ASP A 149 7.49 19.71 -8.54
C ASP A 149 7.16 20.76 -9.61
N SER A 150 6.39 20.38 -10.62
CA SER A 150 5.94 21.28 -11.68
C SER A 150 5.06 22.41 -11.13
N CYS A 151 4.24 22.14 -10.12
CA CYS A 151 3.42 23.17 -9.46
C CYS A 151 4.29 24.16 -8.66
N VAL A 152 5.30 23.67 -7.92
CA VAL A 152 6.24 24.52 -7.18
C VAL A 152 7.07 25.37 -8.15
N GLN A 153 7.55 24.78 -9.24
CA GLN A 153 8.28 25.51 -10.29
C GLN A 153 7.42 26.57 -10.96
N ALA A 154 6.14 26.27 -11.23
CA ALA A 154 5.20 27.25 -11.75
C ALA A 154 4.98 28.39 -10.74
N TRP A 155 4.91 28.11 -9.44
CA TRP A 155 4.82 29.18 -8.44
C TRP A 155 6.06 30.09 -8.43
N LEU A 156 7.26 29.52 -8.54
CA LEU A 156 8.54 30.25 -8.59
C LEU A 156 8.69 31.12 -9.83
N ASP A 157 8.22 30.64 -10.98
CA ASP A 157 8.32 31.34 -12.27
C ASP A 157 6.92 31.66 -12.81
N GLN A 158 6.48 32.91 -12.61
CA GLN A 158 5.16 33.36 -13.05
C GLN A 158 4.98 33.36 -14.58
N SER A 159 6.06 33.24 -15.36
CA SER A 159 5.97 33.10 -16.82
C SER A 159 5.53 31.71 -17.28
N LYS A 160 5.69 30.69 -16.43
CA LYS A 160 5.24 29.32 -16.71
C LYS A 160 3.71 29.20 -16.61
N GLN A 161 3.15 28.28 -17.38
CA GLN A 161 1.78 27.83 -17.18
C GLN A 161 1.61 27.19 -15.79
N SER A 162 0.37 27.19 -15.29
CA SER A 162 0.07 26.46 -14.05
C SER A 162 0.28 24.96 -14.28
N CYS A 163 0.63 24.20 -13.24
CA CYS A 163 0.76 22.74 -13.40
C CYS A 163 -0.58 22.13 -13.81
N SER A 164 -1.69 22.70 -13.31
CA SER A 164 -3.04 22.29 -13.69
C SER A 164 -3.33 22.43 -15.18
N ASP A 165 -2.84 23.49 -15.83
CA ASP A 165 -2.99 23.66 -17.28
C ASP A 165 -2.10 22.68 -18.06
N SER A 166 -0.85 22.52 -17.62
CA SER A 166 0.14 21.69 -18.33
C SER A 166 -0.13 20.19 -18.25
N VAL A 167 -0.68 19.71 -17.12
CA VAL A 167 -0.90 18.27 -16.87
C VAL A 167 -2.38 17.90 -16.97
N GLY A 168 -3.30 18.83 -16.70
CA GLY A 168 -4.72 18.54 -16.51
C GLY A 168 -5.38 17.84 -17.71
N GLY A 169 -4.98 18.19 -18.94
CA GLY A 169 -5.52 17.59 -20.17
C GLY A 169 -5.18 16.10 -20.36
N GLU A 170 -4.06 15.64 -19.80
CA GLU A 170 -3.61 14.25 -19.91
C GLU A 170 -3.92 13.42 -18.65
N TRP A 171 -4.36 14.08 -17.57
CA TRP A 171 -4.40 13.49 -16.24
C TRP A 171 -5.23 12.21 -16.19
N GLN A 172 -6.41 12.21 -16.80
CA GLN A 172 -7.26 11.02 -16.86
C GLN A 172 -6.55 9.85 -17.53
N GLN A 173 -5.88 10.10 -18.66
CA GLN A 173 -5.19 9.05 -19.40
C GLN A 173 -4.01 8.46 -18.61
N ARG A 174 -3.32 9.28 -17.80
CA ARG A 174 -2.28 8.80 -16.89
C ARG A 174 -2.87 7.88 -15.83
N VAL A 175 -3.97 8.28 -15.20
CA VAL A 175 -4.71 7.44 -14.24
C VAL A 175 -5.17 6.13 -14.91
N ASP A 176 -5.71 6.17 -16.12
CA ASP A 176 -6.18 4.97 -16.81
C ASP A 176 -5.04 3.97 -17.07
N ARG A 177 -3.82 4.44 -17.34
CA ARG A 177 -2.62 3.59 -17.51
C ARG A 177 -2.05 3.05 -16.20
N MET A 178 -2.28 3.73 -15.07
CA MET A 178 -1.93 3.25 -13.73
C MET A 178 -2.73 2.01 -13.33
N VAL A 179 -4.06 2.03 -13.56
CA VAL A 179 -4.99 0.97 -13.09
C VAL A 179 -4.50 -0.45 -13.37
N PRO A 180 -4.19 -0.85 -14.63
CA PRO A 180 -3.76 -2.22 -14.91
C PRO A 180 -2.43 -2.61 -14.24
N LYS A 181 -1.55 -1.65 -13.94
CA LYS A 181 -0.29 -1.90 -13.22
C LYS A 181 -0.56 -2.23 -11.75
N VAL A 182 -1.43 -1.46 -11.10
CA VAL A 182 -1.86 -1.72 -9.71
C VAL A 182 -2.58 -3.06 -9.61
N VAL A 183 -3.48 -3.37 -10.56
CA VAL A 183 -4.18 -4.66 -10.61
C VAL A 183 -3.20 -5.82 -10.72
N ARG A 184 -2.18 -5.72 -11.57
CA ARG A 184 -1.13 -6.75 -11.69
C ARG A 184 -0.36 -6.91 -10.38
N ALA A 185 0.07 -5.84 -9.74
CA ALA A 185 0.78 -5.92 -8.46
C ALA A 185 -0.05 -6.62 -7.36
N LEU A 186 -1.34 -6.32 -7.28
CA LEU A 186 -2.26 -6.99 -6.34
C LEU A 186 -2.49 -8.47 -6.69
N ALA A 187 -2.50 -8.83 -7.98
CA ALA A 187 -2.55 -10.22 -8.42
C ALA A 187 -1.28 -10.99 -8.05
N ASP A 188 -0.12 -10.37 -8.15
CA ASP A 188 1.16 -10.95 -7.72
C ASP A 188 1.18 -11.18 -6.20
N ILE A 189 0.70 -10.21 -5.42
CA ILE A 189 0.52 -10.36 -3.95
C ILE A 189 -0.38 -11.56 -3.62
N ARG A 190 -1.49 -11.74 -4.34
CA ARG A 190 -2.35 -12.93 -4.15
C ARG A 190 -1.64 -14.23 -4.52
N SER A 191 -0.86 -14.21 -5.59
CA SER A 191 -0.10 -15.38 -6.04
C SER A 191 0.90 -15.82 -4.98
N VAL A 192 1.72 -14.90 -4.44
CA VAL A 192 2.71 -15.24 -3.41
C VAL A 192 2.06 -15.72 -2.10
N MET A 193 0.89 -15.18 -1.76
CA MET A 193 0.12 -15.64 -0.60
C MET A 193 -0.45 -17.04 -0.82
N THR A 194 -0.97 -17.32 -2.02
CA THR A 194 -1.46 -18.64 -2.42
C THR A 194 -0.31 -19.67 -2.38
N ASP A 195 0.85 -19.32 -2.91
CA ASP A 195 2.05 -20.16 -2.87
C ASP A 195 2.56 -20.40 -1.44
N ALA A 196 2.31 -19.46 -0.53
CA ALA A 196 2.57 -19.61 0.90
C ALA A 196 1.46 -20.38 1.66
N GLY A 197 0.44 -20.90 0.95
CA GLY A 197 -0.63 -21.73 1.50
C GLY A 197 -1.85 -20.95 2.02
N TYR A 198 -1.96 -19.65 1.75
CA TYR A 198 -3.10 -18.84 2.17
C TYR A 198 -4.23 -18.91 1.14
N GLN A 199 -5.46 -19.03 1.63
CA GLN A 199 -6.66 -18.74 0.86
C GLN A 199 -7.00 -17.25 0.95
N PRO A 200 -7.76 -16.70 -0.01
CA PRO A 200 -8.19 -15.29 0.05
C PRO A 200 -8.97 -14.92 1.32
N THR A 201 -9.57 -15.88 2.01
CA THR A 201 -10.29 -15.70 3.27
C THR A 201 -9.39 -15.70 4.50
N ASP A 202 -8.12 -16.09 4.36
CA ASP A 202 -7.18 -16.20 5.48
C ASP A 202 -6.59 -14.86 5.92
N TYR A 203 -6.69 -13.83 5.09
CA TYR A 203 -6.11 -12.51 5.32
C TYR A 203 -6.92 -11.41 4.64
N HIS A 204 -6.77 -10.17 5.11
CA HIS A 204 -7.31 -9.01 4.40
C HIS A 204 -6.28 -8.44 3.42
N LEU A 205 -6.68 -8.23 2.17
CA LEU A 205 -5.94 -7.42 1.21
C LEU A 205 -6.65 -6.07 1.04
N VAL A 206 -6.02 -4.99 1.49
CA VAL A 206 -6.61 -3.65 1.51
C VAL A 206 -5.76 -2.72 0.65
N LEU A 207 -6.36 -2.14 -0.38
CA LEU A 207 -5.78 -1.08 -1.19
C LEU A 207 -6.22 0.28 -0.65
N GLN A 208 -5.25 1.10 -0.26
CA GLN A 208 -5.46 2.48 0.20
C GLN A 208 -5.39 3.45 -0.99
N SER A 209 -6.25 4.46 -1.02
CA SER A 209 -6.09 5.60 -1.93
C SER A 209 -5.06 6.62 -1.40
N TYR A 210 -5.06 7.83 -1.95
CA TYR A 210 -4.15 8.90 -1.56
C TYR A 210 -4.94 10.08 -1.00
N ALA A 211 -4.41 10.73 0.03
CA ALA A 211 -4.97 11.95 0.56
C ALA A 211 -4.46 13.17 -0.25
N ALA A 212 -5.22 14.25 -0.26
CA ALA A 212 -4.72 15.54 -0.73
C ALA A 212 -3.86 16.17 0.40
N PRO A 213 -2.54 16.33 0.22
CA PRO A 213 -1.68 16.85 1.28
C PRO A 213 -1.78 18.38 1.43
N ILE A 214 -2.31 19.05 0.41
CA ILE A 214 -2.48 20.50 0.29
C ILE A 214 -3.87 20.80 -0.26
N SER A 215 -4.41 21.97 0.06
CA SER A 215 -5.72 22.41 -0.40
C SER A 215 -5.75 23.91 -0.75
N PRO A 216 -6.79 24.39 -1.45
CA PRO A 216 -7.04 25.82 -1.62
C PRO A 216 -7.17 26.63 -0.32
N ASP A 217 -7.32 25.96 0.82
CA ASP A 217 -7.51 26.59 2.13
C ASP A 217 -6.17 26.92 2.82
N VAL A 218 -5.05 26.81 2.08
CA VAL A 218 -3.73 27.29 2.50
C VAL A 218 -3.83 28.73 2.99
N ARG A 219 -3.29 28.99 4.19
CA ARG A 219 -3.28 30.36 4.74
C ARG A 219 -2.38 31.26 3.91
N GLN A 220 -2.87 32.47 3.61
CA GLN A 220 -2.15 33.41 2.74
C GLN A 220 -0.73 33.71 3.23
N GLY A 221 -0.52 33.82 4.55
CA GLY A 221 0.81 34.03 5.15
C GLY A 221 1.77 32.84 5.01
N LEU A 222 1.27 31.65 4.64
CA LEU A 222 2.04 30.42 4.46
C LEU A 222 2.16 30.00 2.99
N ARG A 223 1.59 30.77 2.05
CA ARG A 223 1.70 30.52 0.60
C ARG A 223 3.03 31.06 0.03
N ASN A 224 4.14 30.53 0.55
CA ASN A 224 5.51 30.92 0.22
C ASN A 224 6.49 29.76 0.48
N LEU A 225 7.79 29.99 0.33
CA LEU A 225 8.85 28.98 0.52
C LEU A 225 9.05 28.53 1.98
N ASN A 226 8.40 29.15 2.96
CA ASN A 226 8.37 28.65 4.34
C ASN A 226 7.20 27.70 4.61
N GLY A 227 6.41 27.37 3.58
CA GLY A 227 5.21 26.57 3.72
C GLY A 227 4.81 25.91 2.41
N CYS A 228 3.86 26.51 1.71
CA CYS A 228 3.17 25.89 0.58
C CYS A 228 3.25 26.82 -0.65
N PRO A 229 4.37 26.79 -1.40
CA PRO A 229 4.58 27.64 -2.58
C PRO A 229 3.81 27.11 -3.80
N PHE A 230 2.48 27.22 -3.76
CA PHE A 230 1.59 26.79 -4.85
C PHE A 230 0.71 27.93 -5.32
N ARG A 231 0.38 27.91 -6.62
CA ARG A 231 -0.64 28.81 -7.16
C ARG A 231 -2.01 28.31 -6.73
N GLU A 232 -2.95 29.23 -6.53
CA GLU A 232 -4.31 28.89 -6.10
C GLU A 232 -5.07 28.03 -7.12
N ALA A 233 -4.83 28.25 -8.41
CA ALA A 233 -5.40 27.43 -9.49
C ALA A 233 -4.94 25.97 -9.38
N ASP A 234 -3.64 25.76 -9.13
CA ASP A 234 -3.05 24.43 -8.96
C ASP A 234 -3.63 23.71 -7.74
N LEU A 235 -3.76 24.42 -6.61
CA LEU A 235 -4.39 23.88 -5.40
C LEU A 235 -5.84 23.47 -5.63
N ARG A 236 -6.62 24.27 -6.38
CA ARG A 236 -8.01 23.93 -6.72
C ARG A 236 -8.06 22.68 -7.58
N TRP A 237 -7.19 22.58 -8.57
CA TRP A 237 -7.11 21.41 -9.43
C TRP A 237 -6.70 20.15 -8.65
N VAL A 238 -5.72 20.22 -7.76
CA VAL A 238 -5.32 19.09 -6.90
C VAL A 238 -6.50 18.55 -6.11
N ARG A 239 -7.25 19.44 -5.42
CA ARG A 239 -8.39 19.07 -4.59
C ARG A 239 -9.60 18.58 -5.40
N ALA A 240 -9.91 19.22 -6.52
CA ALA A 240 -11.15 18.97 -7.26
C ALA A 240 -11.02 17.89 -8.35
N GLU A 241 -9.82 17.69 -8.89
CA GLU A 241 -9.60 16.86 -10.08
C GLU A 241 -8.52 15.82 -9.85
N ALA A 242 -7.31 16.23 -9.40
CA ALA A 242 -6.16 15.35 -9.43
C ALA A 242 -6.29 14.14 -8.49
N VAL A 243 -6.53 14.41 -7.21
CA VAL A 243 -6.69 13.38 -6.16
C VAL A 243 -7.98 12.58 -6.35
N PRO A 244 -9.15 13.20 -6.65
CA PRO A 244 -10.36 12.44 -6.97
C PRO A 244 -10.17 11.44 -8.12
N LYS A 245 -9.54 11.84 -9.23
CA LYS A 245 -9.32 10.94 -10.37
C LYS A 245 -8.37 9.79 -10.04
N ILE A 246 -7.27 10.03 -9.32
CA ILE A 246 -6.41 8.94 -8.82
C ILE A 246 -7.24 8.01 -7.94
N THR A 247 -8.04 8.55 -7.03
CA THR A 247 -8.88 7.76 -6.11
C THR A 247 -9.89 6.90 -6.86
N ASP A 248 -10.47 7.40 -7.95
CA ASP A 248 -11.36 6.64 -8.81
C ASP A 248 -10.64 5.49 -9.51
N GLY A 249 -9.41 5.72 -10.00
CA GLY A 249 -8.54 4.68 -10.57
C GLY A 249 -8.16 3.61 -9.54
N VAL A 250 -7.76 4.02 -8.33
CA VAL A 250 -7.48 3.10 -7.22
C VAL A 250 -8.73 2.30 -6.84
N ARG A 251 -9.89 2.94 -6.76
CA ARG A 251 -11.17 2.28 -6.50
C ARG A 251 -11.51 1.27 -7.61
N GLN A 252 -11.21 1.58 -8.86
CA GLN A 252 -11.34 0.64 -9.96
C GLN A 252 -10.40 -0.57 -9.79
N ALA A 253 -9.11 -0.34 -9.52
CA ALA A 253 -8.14 -1.42 -9.29
C ALA A 253 -8.53 -2.32 -8.10
N ALA A 254 -9.07 -1.75 -7.01
CA ALA A 254 -9.58 -2.51 -5.87
C ALA A 254 -10.75 -3.43 -6.27
N ARG A 255 -11.70 -2.94 -7.09
CA ARG A 255 -12.82 -3.75 -7.60
C ARG A 255 -12.32 -4.88 -8.49
N GLU A 256 -11.45 -4.59 -9.45
CA GLU A 256 -10.94 -5.57 -10.43
C GLU A 256 -10.10 -6.68 -9.75
N SER A 257 -9.30 -6.31 -8.75
CA SER A 257 -8.48 -7.27 -7.99
C SER A 257 -9.23 -7.98 -6.85
N GLY A 258 -10.46 -7.56 -6.56
CA GLY A 258 -11.22 -7.99 -5.38
C GLY A 258 -10.52 -7.64 -4.05
N ALA A 259 -9.65 -6.63 -4.01
CA ALA A 259 -9.16 -6.07 -2.76
C ALA A 259 -10.28 -5.28 -2.05
N ARG A 260 -10.11 -5.04 -0.75
CA ARG A 260 -10.92 -4.06 -0.02
C ARG A 260 -10.35 -2.66 -0.29
N LEU A 261 -11.17 -1.62 -0.28
CA LEU A 261 -10.72 -0.24 -0.47
C LEU A 261 -10.73 0.53 0.86
N LEU A 262 -9.63 1.21 1.18
CA LEU A 262 -9.59 2.24 2.19
C LEU A 262 -9.38 3.60 1.52
N ASP A 263 -10.44 4.38 1.41
CA ASP A 263 -10.40 5.69 0.77
C ASP A 263 -9.94 6.78 1.77
N VAL A 264 -8.75 7.33 1.55
CA VAL A 264 -8.15 8.36 2.40
C VAL A 264 -8.13 9.74 1.71
N SER A 265 -8.81 9.88 0.56
CA SER A 265 -8.85 11.14 -0.21
C SER A 265 -9.33 12.35 0.58
N ARG A 266 -10.18 12.11 1.59
CA ARG A 266 -10.74 13.14 2.49
C ARG A 266 -10.19 13.06 3.91
N ALA A 267 -9.21 12.21 4.16
CA ALA A 267 -8.61 12.05 5.49
C ALA A 267 -7.97 13.36 5.97
N GLY A 268 -7.40 14.16 5.07
CA GLY A 268 -6.68 15.39 5.42
C GLY A 268 -7.53 16.64 5.61
N VAL A 269 -8.85 16.61 5.39
CA VAL A 269 -9.67 17.83 5.33
C VAL A 269 -9.58 18.65 6.62
N GLY A 270 -9.11 19.89 6.51
CA GLY A 270 -8.89 20.81 7.64
C GLY A 270 -7.62 20.55 8.45
N ARG A 271 -6.77 19.63 7.97
CA ARG A 271 -5.49 19.18 8.53
C ARG A 271 -4.40 19.12 7.45
N GLU A 272 -4.65 19.61 6.24
CA GLU A 272 -3.67 19.69 5.16
C GLU A 272 -2.50 20.60 5.54
N ALA A 273 -1.37 20.46 4.86
CA ALA A 273 -0.23 21.33 5.03
C ALA A 273 -0.62 22.80 4.79
N CYS A 274 -0.16 23.68 5.67
CA CYS A 274 -0.46 25.11 5.69
C CYS A 274 -1.95 25.49 5.86
N SER A 275 -2.81 24.56 6.30
CA SER A 275 -4.21 24.87 6.66
C SER A 275 -4.33 25.55 8.04
N ARG A 276 -3.30 25.43 8.88
CA ARG A 276 -3.24 25.95 10.25
C ARG A 276 -2.05 26.88 10.43
N ASP A 277 -2.16 27.84 11.35
CA ASP A 277 -0.99 28.66 11.72
C ASP A 277 0.04 27.79 12.47
N ASP A 278 -0.45 26.96 13.38
CA ASP A 278 0.32 25.96 14.11
C ASP A 278 0.46 24.65 13.32
N ALA A 279 1.69 24.34 12.90
CA ALA A 279 2.01 23.15 12.12
C ALA A 279 1.76 21.84 12.89
N THR A 280 1.73 21.85 14.22
CA THR A 280 1.43 20.65 15.03
C THR A 280 -0.03 20.19 14.89
N GLN A 281 -0.89 21.05 14.35
CA GLN A 281 -2.29 20.75 14.06
C GLN A 281 -2.52 20.21 12.65
N GLU A 282 -1.46 20.04 11.86
CA GLU A 282 -1.48 19.54 10.49
C GLU A 282 -1.08 18.06 10.46
N TRP A 283 -1.62 17.30 9.52
CA TRP A 283 -1.34 15.87 9.32
C TRP A 283 -0.40 15.62 8.14
N PHE A 284 0.01 16.68 7.46
CA PHE A 284 0.94 16.63 6.33
C PHE A 284 2.08 17.59 6.56
N SER A 285 3.27 17.20 6.12
CA SER A 285 4.43 18.09 6.10
C SER A 285 4.22 19.23 5.10
N ARG A 286 4.76 20.41 5.43
CA ARG A 286 4.88 21.53 4.50
C ARG A 286 6.06 21.28 3.55
N LEU A 287 6.43 22.26 2.71
CA LEU A 287 7.73 22.24 2.05
C LEU A 287 8.81 22.03 3.11
N SER A 288 9.48 20.88 3.03
CA SER A 288 10.44 20.42 4.00
C SER A 288 11.78 20.30 3.30
N VAL A 289 12.75 21.08 3.78
CA VAL A 289 14.10 21.11 3.22
C VAL A 289 15.06 20.51 4.24
N ARG A 290 15.70 19.40 3.89
CA ARG A 290 16.81 18.86 4.67
C ARG A 290 18.08 19.63 4.34
N TRP A 291 18.26 20.76 5.02
CA TRP A 291 19.38 21.69 4.78
C TRP A 291 20.76 21.04 4.89
N ASN A 292 20.90 20.04 5.77
CA ASN A 292 22.17 19.31 5.94
C ASN A 292 22.50 18.43 4.72
N ASP A 293 21.48 18.03 3.95
CA ASP A 293 21.64 17.17 2.77
C ASP A 293 22.01 17.95 1.51
N LEU A 294 21.80 19.28 1.50
CA LEU A 294 22.15 20.15 0.37
C LEU A 294 23.66 20.35 0.18
N GLY A 295 24.47 20.02 1.20
CA GLY A 295 25.93 20.08 1.12
C GLY A 295 26.58 18.81 0.59
N ASP A 296 25.79 17.78 0.29
CA ASP A 296 26.22 16.46 -0.16
C ASP A 296 25.58 16.16 -1.51
N ASP A 297 26.40 15.96 -2.54
CA ASP A 297 25.93 15.78 -3.92
C ASP A 297 25.03 14.55 -4.08
N ASP A 298 25.25 13.49 -3.29
CA ASP A 298 24.47 12.25 -3.34
C ASP A 298 23.13 12.37 -2.60
N ARG A 299 23.02 13.30 -1.64
CA ARG A 299 21.80 13.52 -0.85
C ARG A 299 20.98 14.72 -1.32
N ALA A 300 21.57 15.67 -2.06
CA ALA A 300 20.90 16.91 -2.46
C ALA A 300 19.63 16.67 -3.29
N SER A 301 19.59 15.63 -4.13
CA SER A 301 18.39 15.25 -4.91
C SER A 301 17.21 14.79 -4.04
N HIS A 302 17.47 14.42 -2.78
CA HIS A 302 16.48 13.93 -1.81
C HIS A 302 16.10 15.00 -0.78
N ALA A 303 16.70 16.20 -0.84
CA ALA A 303 16.53 17.23 0.19
C ALA A 303 15.10 17.75 0.36
N LEU A 304 14.23 17.54 -0.63
CA LEU A 304 12.81 17.93 -0.60
C LEU A 304 11.84 16.74 -0.49
N GLN A 305 12.35 15.51 -0.43
CA GLN A 305 11.58 14.27 -0.58
C GLN A 305 10.43 14.16 0.45
N GLU A 306 10.66 14.63 1.67
CA GLU A 306 9.68 14.61 2.76
C GLU A 306 8.54 15.63 2.58
N SER A 307 8.57 16.49 1.56
CA SER A 307 7.55 17.53 1.39
C SER A 307 6.19 16.94 1.05
N PHE A 308 5.13 17.45 1.66
CA PHE A 308 3.73 17.12 1.34
C PHE A 308 3.35 15.64 1.50
N HIS A 309 3.99 14.95 2.45
CA HIS A 309 3.64 13.59 2.87
C HIS A 309 2.91 13.60 4.22
N PRO A 310 2.15 12.54 4.58
CA PRO A 310 1.63 12.42 5.93
C PRO A 310 2.76 12.48 6.96
N ASN A 311 2.65 13.35 7.94
CA ASN A 311 3.60 13.37 9.05
C ASN A 311 3.24 12.30 10.10
N ALA A 312 4.00 12.18 11.19
CA ALA A 312 3.74 11.19 12.24
C ALA A 312 2.30 11.25 12.80
N ALA A 313 1.71 12.45 12.95
CA ALA A 313 0.33 12.59 13.39
C ALA A 313 -0.67 12.11 12.33
N GLY A 314 -0.41 12.40 11.05
CA GLY A 314 -1.20 11.89 9.94
C GLY A 314 -1.16 10.36 9.85
N HIS A 315 0.04 9.76 9.95
CA HIS A 315 0.17 8.30 9.95
C HIS A 315 -0.55 7.65 11.14
N ALA A 316 -0.52 8.25 12.33
CA ALA A 316 -1.27 7.75 13.47
C ALA A 316 -2.78 7.68 13.19
N GLN A 317 -3.33 8.71 12.54
CA GLN A 317 -4.76 8.76 12.19
C GLN A 317 -5.13 7.79 11.07
N LEU A 318 -4.31 7.69 10.03
CA LEU A 318 -4.50 6.72 8.95
C LEU A 318 -4.42 5.28 9.47
N GLY A 319 -3.47 5.00 10.38
CA GLY A 319 -3.31 3.72 11.04
C GLY A 319 -4.54 3.32 11.85
N ARG A 320 -5.05 4.23 12.68
CA ARG A 320 -6.29 4.03 13.46
C ARG A 320 -7.46 3.64 12.55
N CYS A 321 -7.73 4.45 11.54
CA CYS A 321 -8.83 4.19 10.61
C CYS A 321 -8.68 2.84 9.90
N PHE A 322 -7.45 2.47 9.47
CA PHE A 322 -7.18 1.16 8.88
C PHE A 322 -7.45 0.02 9.87
N GLY A 323 -6.98 0.11 11.11
CA GLY A 323 -7.21 -0.90 12.13
C GLY A 323 -8.69 -1.10 12.46
N GLU A 324 -9.44 0.00 12.57
CA GLU A 324 -10.91 -0.04 12.74
C GLU A 324 -11.60 -0.60 11.49
N PHE A 325 -11.10 -0.31 10.29
CA PHE A 325 -11.68 -0.87 9.07
C PHE A 325 -11.53 -2.39 9.01
N LEU A 326 -10.41 -2.93 9.49
CA LEU A 326 -10.15 -4.38 9.52
C LEU A 326 -11.18 -5.14 10.36
N VAL A 327 -11.78 -4.53 11.39
CA VAL A 327 -12.81 -5.19 12.21
C VAL A 327 -14.22 -5.15 11.58
N THR A 328 -14.37 -4.51 10.43
CA THR A 328 -15.63 -4.49 9.67
C THR A 328 -15.62 -5.55 8.55
N ASP A 329 -16.81 -6.01 8.14
CA ASP A 329 -17.00 -6.85 6.95
C ASP A 329 -17.12 -6.04 5.64
N SER A 330 -17.01 -4.71 5.73
CA SER A 330 -17.22 -3.83 4.59
C SER A 330 -16.11 -3.95 3.55
N ARG A 331 -16.52 -3.97 2.28
CA ARG A 331 -15.62 -4.04 1.12
C ARG A 331 -14.89 -2.71 0.86
N ALA A 332 -15.45 -1.60 1.31
CA ALA A 332 -14.87 -0.29 1.20
C ALA A 332 -15.26 0.57 2.42
N ALA A 333 -14.40 1.52 2.78
CA ALA A 333 -14.69 2.60 3.71
C ALA A 333 -13.91 3.85 3.32
N ALA A 334 -14.38 5.02 3.74
CA ALA A 334 -13.62 6.26 3.68
C ALA A 334 -13.13 6.65 5.09
N CYS A 335 -11.87 7.04 5.24
CA CYS A 335 -11.37 7.60 6.49
C CYS A 335 -11.82 9.05 6.61
N LEU A 336 -12.74 9.32 7.53
CA LEU A 336 -13.31 10.64 7.77
C LEU A 336 -13.17 11.04 9.24
N PRO A 337 -13.02 12.34 9.55
CA PRO A 337 -13.02 12.82 10.92
C PRO A 337 -14.34 12.49 11.63
N GLY A 338 -14.25 11.89 12.81
CA GLY A 338 -15.36 11.68 13.73
C GLY A 338 -15.67 12.91 14.56
N ALA A 339 -16.63 12.76 15.48
CA ALA A 339 -17.00 13.84 16.42
C ALA A 339 -15.90 14.15 17.44
N ASP A 340 -14.99 13.20 17.67
CA ASP A 340 -13.79 13.34 18.49
C ASP A 340 -12.60 13.96 17.74
N GLY A 341 -12.72 14.15 16.43
CA GLY A 341 -11.69 14.72 15.56
C GLY A 341 -10.65 13.72 15.08
N ASP A 342 -10.75 12.43 15.46
CA ASP A 342 -9.91 11.35 14.96
C ASP A 342 -10.51 10.75 13.67
N LEU A 343 -9.71 10.04 12.87
CA LEU A 343 -10.19 9.37 11.66
C LEU A 343 -10.83 8.03 11.98
N HIS A 344 -12.05 7.83 11.45
CA HIS A 344 -12.79 6.58 11.52
C HIS A 344 -13.24 6.10 10.13
N PRO A 345 -13.39 4.78 9.93
CA PRO A 345 -13.90 4.24 8.68
C PRO A 345 -15.41 4.45 8.55
N ALA A 346 -15.81 5.30 7.61
CA ALA A 346 -17.20 5.46 7.18
C ALA A 346 -17.52 4.42 6.09
N THR A 347 -18.26 3.36 6.46
CA THR A 347 -18.61 2.22 5.58
C THR A 347 -19.89 2.43 4.78
N THR A 348 -20.81 3.23 5.31
CA THR A 348 -21.87 3.84 4.51
C THR A 348 -21.26 5.09 3.92
N ILE A 349 -20.78 4.99 2.68
CA ILE A 349 -20.46 6.19 1.91
C ILE A 349 -21.82 6.84 1.66
N GLY A 350 -22.25 7.71 2.58
CA GLY A 350 -23.34 8.63 2.35
C GLY A 350 -23.07 9.41 1.06
N PRO A 351 -24.12 9.85 0.36
CA PRO A 351 -24.07 10.38 -1.00
C PRO A 351 -22.97 11.42 -1.22
#